data_AF-A0A934F690-F1
#
_entry.id   AF-A0A934F690-F1
#
_cell.length_a   1.000
_cell.length_b   1.000
_cell.length_c   1.000
_cell.angle_alpha   90.00
_cell.angle_beta   90.00
_cell.angle_gamma   90.00
#
_symmetry.space_group_name_H-M   'P 1'
#
loop_
_entity.id
_entity.type
_entity.pdbx_description
1 polymer ?
#
loop_
_entity_poly.entity_id
_entity_poly.type
_entity_poly.pdbx_seq_one_letter_code
_entity_poly.pdbx_strand_id
1 'polypeptide(L)'
;MYRRFNRIWILPIALLLGIVLFSLPPVYSRVMPRIEALQSGIKYWIKPPEEAVFQPSGQAEPAATSATQTPLPALTATLTPTPGATLIPTITPTPLPVSVNLTGFRYEDQKNRWNYCGPANLSMALNYLGWDGNRDIVAKAIKPGVQDPKLDFIQQGKSDVNVMPYEMVDFVNEQTEFRALYRLGGDIELAKRLLAAGFPFIAEKGYYEKDYTGKVAWLGHYQFVTGYDDARGELIVQDTWNDGPNFRIPYDKFMAPHAWLSFDNLFIVVYQPERESELMQVLGPYADPMWAAQTALTHAEEYILTTSGIEQFFAWFAKGTSHVALQQYADAATAYDRAFAVYNDLGKDEVQRPYRMMWYQTGPYWAYFYSGRYLDVISLADVTLTETIAKPTIEESIYWRGRAKYMIGDTPGAIADYREALRLHPNWAPAIQALQDLGVQP
;
A
#
# COMPACT_ATOMS: atom_id res chain seq x y z
N MET A 1 -22.75 -40.32 56.08
CA MET A 1 -21.28 -40.13 55.99
C MET A 1 -21.01 -39.12 54.88
N TYR A 2 -20.99 -37.81 55.19
CA TYR A 2 -20.77 -36.76 54.20
C TYR A 2 -19.26 -36.67 53.88
N ARG A 3 -18.84 -37.12 52.70
CA ARG A 3 -17.47 -36.87 52.19
C ARG A 3 -17.31 -35.35 52.04
N ARG A 4 -16.57 -34.72 52.96
CA ARG A 4 -16.19 -33.31 52.84
C ARG A 4 -15.37 -33.13 51.58
N PHE A 5 -15.89 -32.34 50.65
CA PHE A 5 -15.18 -31.94 49.44
C PHE A 5 -13.84 -31.30 49.83
N ASN A 6 -12.72 -31.89 49.39
CA ASN A 6 -11.41 -31.43 49.78
C ASN A 6 -11.11 -30.10 49.05
N ARG A 7 -10.98 -29.02 49.83
CA ARG A 7 -10.81 -27.65 49.33
C ARG A 7 -9.57 -27.49 48.43
N ILE A 8 -8.60 -28.40 48.52
CA ILE A 8 -7.43 -28.46 47.63
C ILE A 8 -7.83 -28.61 46.15
N TRP A 9 -8.96 -29.23 45.85
CA TRP A 9 -9.44 -29.39 44.47
C TRP A 9 -10.15 -28.16 43.89
N ILE A 10 -10.46 -27.15 44.70
CA ILE A 10 -11.18 -25.95 44.23
C ILE A 10 -10.36 -25.19 43.18
N LEU A 11 -9.06 -24.98 43.41
CA LEU A 11 -8.18 -24.26 42.50
C LEU A 11 -7.97 -24.99 41.16
N PRO A 12 -7.62 -26.30 41.14
CA PRO A 12 -7.53 -27.07 39.90
C PRO A 12 -8.85 -27.12 39.12
N ILE A 13 -9.99 -27.30 39.81
CA ILE A 13 -11.30 -27.35 39.17
C ILE A 13 -11.67 -25.98 38.60
N ALA A 14 -11.39 -24.88 39.32
CA ALA A 14 -11.62 -23.53 38.83
C ALA A 14 -10.74 -23.21 37.61
N LEU A 15 -9.46 -23.63 37.62
CA LEU A 15 -8.56 -23.47 36.48
C LEU A 15 -9.08 -24.26 35.26
N LEU A 16 -9.48 -25.51 35.46
CA LEU A 16 -10.00 -26.37 34.39
C LEU A 16 -11.32 -25.81 33.82
N LEU A 17 -12.23 -25.35 34.68
CA LEU A 17 -13.44 -24.65 34.26
C LEU A 17 -13.11 -23.37 33.48
N GLY A 18 -12.10 -22.62 33.91
CA GLY A 18 -11.61 -21.44 33.19
C GLY A 18 -11.11 -21.77 31.78
N ILE A 19 -10.32 -22.84 31.63
CA ILE A 19 -9.82 -23.31 30.33
C ILE A 19 -10.97 -23.76 29.43
N VAL A 20 -11.93 -24.53 29.98
CA VAL A 20 -13.11 -24.98 29.23
C VAL A 20 -13.95 -23.78 28.79
N LEU A 21 -14.22 -22.83 29.67
CA LEU A 21 -14.96 -21.61 29.35
C LEU A 21 -14.23 -20.77 28.30
N PHE A 22 -12.91 -20.61 28.42
CA PHE A 22 -12.10 -19.88 27.44
C PHE A 22 -12.10 -20.55 26.06
N SER A 23 -12.19 -21.88 26.03
CA SER A 23 -12.23 -22.65 24.77
C SER A 23 -13.55 -22.54 24.02
N LEU A 24 -14.62 -22.02 24.66
CA LEU A 24 -15.88 -21.76 23.99
C LEU A 24 -15.70 -20.63 22.97
N PRO A 25 -16.10 -20.81 21.69
CA PRO A 25 -15.90 -19.80 20.65
C PRO A 25 -16.40 -18.38 21.01
N PRO A 26 -17.58 -18.19 21.66
CA PRO A 26 -18.05 -16.86 22.03
C PRO A 26 -17.22 -16.17 23.13
N VAL A 27 -16.47 -16.93 23.92
CA VAL A 27 -15.59 -16.40 24.97
C VAL A 27 -14.22 -16.11 24.35
N TYR A 28 -13.66 -17.08 23.63
CA TYR A 28 -12.39 -16.95 22.91
C TYR A 28 -12.38 -15.70 22.03
N SER A 29 -13.39 -15.53 21.17
CA SER A 29 -13.49 -14.41 20.24
C SER A 29 -13.56 -13.04 20.92
N ARG A 30 -14.06 -12.96 22.16
CA ARG A 30 -14.15 -11.68 22.91
C ARG A 30 -12.92 -11.39 23.74
N VAL A 31 -12.28 -12.42 24.27
CA VAL A 31 -11.15 -12.29 25.19
C VAL A 31 -9.83 -12.19 24.43
N MET A 32 -9.65 -13.01 23.39
CA MET A 32 -8.38 -13.10 22.66
C MET A 32 -7.92 -11.74 22.12
N PRO A 33 -8.76 -10.91 21.45
CA PRO A 33 -8.34 -9.60 20.96
C PRO A 33 -7.79 -8.65 22.03
N ARG A 34 -8.27 -8.78 23.29
CA ARG A 34 -7.81 -7.96 24.41
C ARG A 34 -6.46 -8.44 24.94
N ILE A 35 -6.26 -9.76 24.99
CA ILE A 35 -4.96 -10.36 25.32
C ILE A 35 -3.92 -9.94 24.29
N GLU A 36 -4.27 -10.00 23.00
CA GLU A 36 -3.38 -9.58 21.92
C GLU A 36 -3.02 -8.10 22.00
N ALA A 37 -4.00 -7.22 22.24
CA ALA A 37 -3.74 -5.79 22.42
C ALA A 37 -2.80 -5.54 23.60
N LEU A 38 -2.98 -6.26 24.72
CA LEU A 38 -2.09 -6.17 25.87
C LEU A 38 -0.66 -6.64 25.52
N GLN A 39 -0.53 -7.78 24.83
CA GLN A 39 0.76 -8.31 24.40
C GLN A 39 1.49 -7.33 23.46
N SER A 40 0.78 -6.78 22.47
CA SER A 40 1.31 -5.76 21.56
C SER A 40 1.74 -4.51 22.32
N GLY A 41 0.93 -4.04 23.28
CA GLY A 41 1.25 -2.91 24.14
C GLY A 41 2.52 -3.12 24.97
N ILE A 42 2.68 -4.31 25.56
CA ILE A 42 3.91 -4.67 26.29
C ILE A 42 5.11 -4.70 25.33
N LYS A 43 4.96 -5.28 24.13
CA LYS A 43 6.05 -5.35 23.15
C LYS A 43 6.50 -3.94 22.73
N TYR A 44 5.56 -3.07 22.34
CA TYR A 44 5.88 -1.70 21.93
C TYR A 44 6.38 -0.83 23.08
N TRP A 45 5.99 -1.13 24.32
CA TRP A 45 6.57 -0.46 25.47
C TRP A 45 8.04 -0.83 25.71
N ILE A 46 8.42 -2.09 25.46
CA ILE A 46 9.80 -2.58 25.62
C ILE A 46 10.66 -2.20 24.41
N LYS A 47 10.10 -2.29 23.20
CA LYS A 47 10.77 -2.02 21.92
C LYS A 47 9.84 -1.14 21.07
N PRO A 48 9.93 0.19 21.20
CA PRO A 48 9.10 1.11 20.43
C PRO A 48 9.38 0.97 18.92
N PRO A 49 8.35 0.78 18.09
CA PRO A 49 8.54 0.57 16.65
C PRO A 49 9.15 1.78 15.92
N GLU A 50 8.98 2.99 16.44
CA GLU A 50 9.60 4.22 15.94
C GLU A 50 11.13 4.25 16.12
N GLU A 51 11.68 3.43 17.02
CA GLU A 51 13.12 3.30 17.18
C GLU A 51 13.74 2.32 16.18
N ALA A 52 12.93 1.50 15.51
CA ALA A 52 13.40 0.54 14.52
C ALA A 52 14.07 1.26 13.35
N VAL A 53 15.27 0.81 12.99
CA VAL A 53 16.06 1.34 11.88
C VAL A 53 16.55 0.20 11.00
N PHE A 54 16.58 0.45 9.71
CA PHE A 54 17.19 -0.42 8.73
C PHE A 54 18.41 0.30 8.15
N GLN A 55 19.56 -0.38 8.18
CA GLN A 55 20.79 0.11 7.56
C GLN A 55 21.10 -0.84 6.39
N PRO A 56 20.90 -0.42 5.14
CA PRO A 56 21.29 -1.23 3.99
C PRO A 56 22.79 -1.50 4.02
N SER A 57 23.20 -2.72 3.69
CA SER A 57 24.60 -3.16 3.79
C SER A 57 25.56 -2.46 2.81
N GLY A 58 25.02 -1.71 1.83
CA GLY A 58 25.78 -0.87 0.91
C GLY A 58 26.83 -1.68 0.15
N GLN A 59 26.46 -2.32 -0.96
CA GLN A 59 27.48 -2.77 -1.89
C GLN A 59 28.04 -1.57 -2.65
N ALA A 60 29.37 -1.44 -2.63
CA ALA A 60 30.09 -0.59 -3.56
C ALA A 60 29.61 -0.94 -4.98
N GLU A 61 29.33 0.10 -5.78
CA GLU A 61 29.07 -0.03 -7.20
C GLU A 61 30.01 -1.11 -7.79
N PRO A 62 29.50 -2.07 -8.60
CA PRO A 62 30.39 -2.68 -9.56
C PRO A 62 30.96 -1.52 -10.35
N ALA A 63 32.28 -1.31 -10.23
CA ALA A 63 32.99 -0.23 -10.91
C ALA A 63 32.42 -0.12 -12.32
N ALA A 64 31.76 1.00 -12.61
CA ALA A 64 31.33 1.30 -13.96
C ALA A 64 32.57 1.13 -14.82
N THR A 65 32.62 0.08 -15.63
CA THR A 65 33.52 0.07 -16.77
C THR A 65 33.02 1.24 -17.60
N SER A 66 33.68 2.38 -17.47
CA SER A 66 33.54 3.51 -18.37
C SER A 66 33.72 2.96 -19.78
N ALA A 67 32.60 2.66 -20.44
CA ALA A 67 32.59 2.55 -21.88
C ALA A 67 32.93 3.95 -22.37
N THR A 68 34.18 4.14 -22.78
CA THR A 68 34.64 5.34 -23.46
C THR A 68 33.71 5.56 -24.64
N GLN A 69 32.79 6.51 -24.53
CA GLN A 69 31.98 6.93 -25.66
C GLN A 69 32.93 7.59 -26.66
N THR A 70 33.23 6.87 -27.74
CA THR A 70 33.86 7.44 -28.93
C THR A 70 32.91 8.52 -29.47
N PRO A 71 33.36 9.76 -29.71
CA PRO A 71 32.50 10.78 -30.30
C PRO A 71 32.08 10.33 -31.70
N LEU A 72 30.77 10.23 -31.93
CA LEU A 72 30.23 10.12 -33.29
C LEU A 72 30.55 11.43 -34.06
N PRO A 73 30.97 11.35 -35.33
CA PRO A 73 31.19 12.55 -36.13
C PRO A 73 29.88 13.30 -36.34
N ALA A 74 29.95 14.63 -36.21
CA ALA A 74 28.85 15.53 -36.48
C ALA A 74 28.38 15.35 -37.93
N LEU A 75 27.14 14.89 -38.11
CA LEU A 75 26.46 14.90 -39.39
C LEU A 75 26.00 16.33 -39.69
N THR A 76 26.53 16.89 -40.78
CA THR A 76 26.06 18.14 -41.36
C THR A 76 24.59 18.01 -41.77
N ALA A 77 23.74 18.88 -41.24
CA ALA A 77 22.32 18.91 -41.61
C ALA A 77 22.14 19.36 -43.07
N THR A 78 21.54 18.50 -43.88
CA THR A 78 21.04 18.85 -45.22
C THR A 78 19.63 19.42 -45.08
N LEU A 79 19.42 20.66 -45.54
CA LEU A 79 18.12 21.31 -45.54
C LEU A 79 17.11 20.52 -46.39
N THR A 80 16.07 20.01 -45.74
CA THR A 80 14.91 19.41 -46.42
C THR A 80 13.89 20.53 -46.70
N PRO A 81 13.27 20.59 -47.90
CA PRO A 81 12.31 21.64 -48.23
C PRO A 81 11.04 21.55 -47.38
N THR A 82 10.57 22.72 -46.95
CA THR A 82 9.39 22.95 -46.12
C THR A 82 8.10 22.47 -46.80
N PRO A 83 7.35 21.51 -46.23
CA PRO A 83 5.98 21.24 -46.64
C PRO A 83 5.08 22.41 -46.24
N GLY A 84 4.21 22.85 -47.15
CA GLY A 84 3.27 23.95 -46.93
C GLY A 84 2.29 23.68 -45.79
N ALA A 85 1.78 24.77 -45.19
CA ALA A 85 0.87 24.75 -44.05
C ALA A 85 -0.38 23.91 -44.34
N THR A 86 -0.46 22.74 -43.71
CA THR A 86 -1.73 22.02 -43.57
C THR A 86 -2.38 22.53 -42.29
N LEU A 87 -3.51 23.24 -42.41
CA LEU A 87 -4.31 23.65 -41.27
C LEU A 87 -4.91 22.40 -40.62
N ILE A 88 -4.21 21.85 -39.64
CA ILE A 88 -4.80 20.88 -38.72
C ILE A 88 -5.77 21.67 -37.84
N PRO A 89 -7.07 21.32 -37.79
CA PRO A 89 -7.99 21.98 -36.88
C PRO A 89 -7.46 21.82 -35.45
N THR A 90 -7.10 22.94 -34.83
CA THR A 90 -6.73 22.98 -33.42
C THR A 90 -8.00 22.74 -32.62
N ILE A 91 -8.20 21.51 -32.19
CA ILE A 91 -9.27 21.14 -31.25
C ILE A 91 -8.93 21.92 -29.97
N THR A 92 -9.63 23.02 -29.74
CA THR A 92 -9.50 23.75 -28.47
C THR A 92 -10.17 22.87 -27.42
N PRO A 93 -9.44 22.39 -26.40
CA PRO A 93 -10.04 21.53 -25.39
C PRO A 93 -11.19 22.28 -24.72
N THR A 94 -12.32 21.59 -24.56
CA THR A 94 -13.47 22.13 -23.82
C THR A 94 -12.99 22.52 -22.41
N PRO A 95 -13.24 23.76 -21.95
CA PRO A 95 -12.88 24.17 -20.60
C PRO A 95 -13.53 23.23 -19.57
N LEU A 96 -12.76 22.79 -18.58
CA LEU A 96 -13.31 22.01 -17.48
C LEU A 96 -14.29 22.86 -16.65
N PRO A 97 -15.34 22.26 -16.06
CA PRO A 97 -16.18 22.95 -15.09
C PRO A 97 -15.35 23.51 -13.93
N VAL A 98 -15.71 24.66 -13.37
CA VAL A 98 -15.00 25.25 -12.22
C VAL A 98 -15.17 24.44 -10.92
N SER A 99 -16.15 23.54 -10.88
CA SER A 99 -16.39 22.64 -9.76
C SER A 99 -17.16 21.42 -10.22
N VAL A 100 -16.85 20.26 -9.65
CA VAL A 100 -17.57 19.01 -9.86
C VAL A 100 -17.87 18.39 -8.50
N ASN A 101 -19.08 17.85 -8.33
CA ASN A 101 -19.44 17.05 -7.18
C ASN A 101 -20.26 15.84 -7.64
N LEU A 102 -19.60 14.70 -7.77
CA LEU A 102 -20.24 13.45 -8.17
C LEU A 102 -21.08 12.92 -7.00
N THR A 103 -22.27 12.42 -7.31
CA THR A 103 -23.24 11.89 -6.34
C THR A 103 -23.77 10.54 -6.83
N GLY A 104 -24.67 9.90 -6.09
CA GLY A 104 -25.27 8.62 -6.51
C GLY A 104 -24.58 7.36 -5.98
N PHE A 105 -23.51 7.51 -5.19
CA PHE A 105 -22.96 6.43 -4.38
C PHE A 105 -23.46 6.51 -2.93
N ARG A 106 -23.47 5.36 -2.26
CA ARG A 106 -23.75 5.22 -0.83
C ARG A 106 -22.44 5.37 -0.07
N TYR A 107 -22.36 6.35 0.83
CA TYR A 107 -21.23 6.46 1.74
C TYR A 107 -21.13 5.22 2.65
N GLU A 108 -19.92 4.72 2.83
CA GLU A 108 -19.62 3.58 3.67
C GLU A 108 -18.36 3.86 4.50
N ASP A 109 -18.49 3.90 5.83
CA ASP A 109 -17.34 4.08 6.73
C ASP A 109 -16.51 2.79 6.84
N GLN A 110 -15.46 2.79 7.68
CA GLN A 110 -14.72 1.60 8.13
C GLN A 110 -14.93 1.31 9.63
N LYS A 111 -15.83 2.03 10.31
CA LYS A 111 -16.03 1.92 11.77
C LYS A 111 -16.43 0.51 12.17
N ASN A 112 -15.88 0.07 13.30
CA ASN A 112 -16.00 -1.31 13.81
C ASN A 112 -15.40 -2.37 12.87
N ARG A 113 -14.50 -1.96 11.96
CA ARG A 113 -13.69 -2.83 11.12
C ARG A 113 -12.25 -2.32 11.12
N TRP A 114 -11.29 -3.18 11.42
CA TRP A 114 -9.88 -2.79 11.48
C TRP A 114 -9.23 -2.92 10.10
N ASN A 115 -8.55 -1.86 9.65
CA ASN A 115 -7.84 -1.83 8.35
C ASN A 115 -8.77 -2.07 7.15
N TYR A 116 -9.95 -1.43 7.13
CA TYR A 116 -10.98 -1.57 6.09
C TYR A 116 -11.06 -0.37 5.13
N CYS A 117 -10.08 0.54 5.15
CA CYS A 117 -10.04 1.69 4.26
C CYS A 117 -10.12 1.27 2.79
N GLY A 118 -9.31 0.30 2.36
CA GLY A 118 -9.36 -0.25 0.99
C GLY A 118 -10.76 -0.80 0.65
N PRO A 119 -11.28 -1.80 1.39
CA PRO A 119 -12.59 -2.38 1.14
C PRO A 119 -13.75 -1.37 1.12
N ALA A 120 -13.78 -0.41 2.04
CA ALA A 120 -14.83 0.60 2.12
C ALA A 120 -14.76 1.64 0.98
N ASN A 121 -13.57 2.07 0.58
CA ASN A 121 -13.43 2.95 -0.58
C ASN A 121 -13.75 2.23 -1.89
N LEU A 122 -13.34 0.96 -2.03
CA LEU A 122 -13.66 0.16 -3.21
C LEU A 122 -15.16 -0.11 -3.33
N SER A 123 -15.85 -0.39 -2.22
CA SER A 123 -17.30 -0.58 -2.24
C SER A 123 -18.04 0.70 -2.65
N MET A 124 -17.60 1.88 -2.21
CA MET A 124 -18.14 3.15 -2.67
C MET A 124 -17.92 3.37 -4.18
N ALA A 125 -16.72 3.07 -4.68
CA ALA A 125 -16.40 3.19 -6.11
C ALA A 125 -17.23 2.23 -6.97
N LEU A 126 -17.42 0.98 -6.54
CA LEU A 126 -18.28 0.01 -7.21
C LEU A 126 -19.77 0.40 -7.13
N ASN A 127 -20.22 0.90 -5.98
CA ASN A 127 -21.60 1.32 -5.81
C ASN A 127 -21.98 2.52 -6.69
N TYR A 128 -21.03 3.44 -6.94
CA TYR A 128 -21.20 4.51 -7.92
C TYR A 128 -21.56 3.98 -9.33
N LEU A 129 -21.11 2.77 -9.67
CA LEU A 129 -21.40 2.12 -10.95
C LEU A 129 -22.64 1.22 -10.93
N GLY A 130 -23.34 1.13 -9.79
CA GLY A 130 -24.56 0.33 -9.62
C GLY A 130 -24.36 -1.01 -8.92
N TRP A 131 -23.17 -1.32 -8.39
CA TRP A 131 -22.94 -2.55 -7.63
C TRP A 131 -23.70 -2.54 -6.29
N ASP A 132 -24.39 -3.64 -5.97
CA ASP A 132 -25.20 -3.78 -4.75
C ASP A 132 -24.44 -4.42 -3.56
N GLY A 133 -23.12 -4.62 -3.71
CA GLY A 133 -22.28 -5.14 -2.65
C GLY A 133 -21.94 -4.12 -1.56
N ASN A 134 -21.05 -4.51 -0.64
CA ASN A 134 -20.60 -3.69 0.49
C ASN A 134 -19.15 -4.02 0.90
N ARG A 135 -18.57 -3.25 1.82
CA ARG A 135 -17.18 -3.42 2.28
C ARG A 135 -16.86 -4.80 2.83
N ASP A 136 -17.84 -5.50 3.43
CA ASP A 136 -17.64 -6.82 4.03
C ASP A 136 -17.58 -7.92 2.95
N ILE A 137 -18.23 -7.74 1.79
CA ILE A 137 -18.07 -8.63 0.63
C ILE A 137 -16.68 -8.44 0.03
N VAL A 138 -16.27 -7.18 -0.17
CA VAL A 138 -14.94 -6.85 -0.67
C VAL A 138 -13.86 -7.42 0.24
N ALA A 139 -13.95 -7.17 1.56
CA ALA A 139 -12.96 -7.62 2.54
C ALA A 139 -12.80 -9.15 2.59
N LYS A 140 -13.84 -9.94 2.30
CA LYS A 140 -13.69 -11.40 2.24
C LYS A 140 -12.78 -11.87 1.11
N ALA A 141 -12.69 -11.09 0.03
CA ALA A 141 -11.86 -11.41 -1.12
C ALA A 141 -10.43 -10.90 -0.96
N ILE A 142 -10.27 -9.66 -0.44
CA ILE A 142 -8.98 -8.95 -0.44
C ILE A 142 -8.41 -8.73 0.95
N LYS A 143 -8.98 -9.36 1.97
CA LYS A 143 -8.52 -9.28 3.36
C LYS A 143 -8.56 -10.63 4.09
N PRO A 144 -7.97 -11.69 3.53
CA PRO A 144 -8.23 -13.06 3.95
C PRO A 144 -7.80 -13.34 5.39
N GLY A 145 -6.65 -12.82 5.83
CA GLY A 145 -6.12 -12.95 7.18
C GLY A 145 -6.03 -14.39 7.75
N VAL A 146 -5.83 -14.51 9.06
CA VAL A 146 -5.63 -15.81 9.73
C VAL A 146 -6.90 -16.67 9.69
N GLN A 147 -6.80 -17.87 9.09
CA GLN A 147 -7.90 -18.84 9.01
C GLN A 147 -8.10 -19.68 10.28
N ASP A 148 -8.41 -19.03 11.41
CA ASP A 148 -8.81 -19.73 12.64
C ASP A 148 -10.34 -19.98 12.62
N PRO A 149 -10.81 -21.25 12.61
CA PRO A 149 -12.24 -21.57 12.58
C PRO A 149 -12.99 -21.14 13.86
N LYS A 150 -12.29 -20.70 14.91
CA LYS A 150 -12.89 -20.14 16.14
C LYS A 150 -13.19 -18.66 16.03
N LEU A 151 -12.69 -17.99 14.99
CA LEU A 151 -12.86 -16.57 14.73
C LEU A 151 -13.90 -16.36 13.61
N ASP A 152 -14.68 -15.28 13.71
CA ASP A 152 -15.50 -14.83 12.58
C ASP A 152 -14.61 -14.16 11.50
N PHE A 153 -15.15 -13.94 10.30
CA PHE A 153 -14.35 -13.42 9.18
C PHE A 153 -13.72 -12.05 9.46
N ILE A 154 -14.38 -11.18 10.24
CA ILE A 154 -13.87 -9.84 10.58
C ILE A 154 -12.64 -10.01 11.48
N GLN A 155 -12.71 -10.97 12.41
CA GLN A 155 -11.62 -11.29 13.31
C GLN A 155 -10.46 -12.00 12.60
N GLN A 156 -10.75 -12.87 11.63
CA GLN A 156 -9.74 -13.52 10.79
C GLN A 156 -8.93 -12.48 10.02
N GLY A 157 -9.61 -11.53 9.36
CA GLY A 157 -8.97 -10.42 8.64
C GLY A 157 -8.24 -9.40 9.53
N LYS A 158 -8.37 -9.43 10.86
CA LYS A 158 -7.77 -8.42 11.74
C LYS A 158 -6.23 -8.39 11.70
N SER A 159 -5.61 -9.54 11.43
CA SER A 159 -4.15 -9.67 11.34
C SER A 159 -3.56 -9.00 10.11
N ASP A 160 -4.35 -8.92 9.05
CA ASP A 160 -3.99 -8.26 7.82
C ASP A 160 -4.05 -6.74 8.06
N VAL A 161 -2.92 -6.08 7.85
CA VAL A 161 -2.74 -4.65 8.18
C VAL A 161 -2.90 -3.73 6.97
N ASN A 162 -2.94 -4.29 5.76
CA ASN A 162 -3.00 -3.53 4.52
C ASN A 162 -3.66 -4.32 3.41
N VAL A 163 -4.35 -3.61 2.51
CA VAL A 163 -4.80 -4.17 1.24
C VAL A 163 -4.00 -3.49 0.14
N MET A 164 -3.31 -4.27 -0.67
CA MET A 164 -2.48 -3.77 -1.76
C MET A 164 -3.35 -3.32 -2.95
N PRO A 165 -2.93 -2.29 -3.72
CA PRO A 165 -3.70 -1.80 -4.87
C PRO A 165 -4.02 -2.85 -5.92
N TYR A 166 -3.11 -3.82 -6.13
CA TYR A 166 -3.35 -4.92 -7.08
C TYR A 166 -4.49 -5.82 -6.62
N GLU A 167 -4.62 -6.11 -5.33
CA GLU A 167 -5.71 -6.96 -4.81
C GLU A 167 -7.08 -6.31 -5.05
N MET A 168 -7.17 -4.98 -4.89
CA MET A 168 -8.38 -4.22 -5.20
C MET A 168 -8.72 -4.30 -6.69
N VAL A 169 -7.71 -4.13 -7.56
CA VAL A 169 -7.90 -4.19 -9.02
C VAL A 169 -8.25 -5.59 -9.50
N ASP A 170 -7.59 -6.61 -8.96
CA ASP A 170 -7.83 -8.02 -9.29
C ASP A 170 -9.24 -8.43 -8.83
N PHE A 171 -9.67 -8.04 -7.63
CA PHE A 171 -11.04 -8.27 -7.19
C PHE A 171 -12.08 -7.71 -8.16
N VAL A 172 -11.91 -6.45 -8.60
CA VAL A 172 -12.84 -5.87 -9.57
C VAL A 172 -12.81 -6.65 -10.88
N ASN A 173 -11.63 -6.89 -11.44
CA ASN A 173 -11.47 -7.49 -12.76
C ASN A 173 -11.84 -8.97 -12.82
N GLU A 174 -11.74 -9.70 -11.71
CA GLU A 174 -11.96 -11.15 -11.66
C GLU A 174 -13.29 -11.55 -11.03
N GLN A 175 -13.87 -10.72 -10.16
CA GLN A 175 -15.04 -11.07 -9.35
C GLN A 175 -16.24 -10.14 -9.54
N THR A 176 -16.17 -9.16 -10.43
CA THR A 176 -17.27 -8.26 -10.77
C THR A 176 -17.44 -8.11 -12.29
N GLU A 177 -18.54 -7.49 -12.71
CA GLU A 177 -18.78 -7.09 -14.11
C GLU A 177 -18.03 -5.82 -14.54
N PHE A 178 -17.36 -5.13 -13.61
CA PHE A 178 -16.65 -3.88 -13.87
C PHE A 178 -15.17 -4.12 -14.20
N ARG A 179 -14.47 -3.05 -14.55
CA ARG A 179 -13.02 -3.05 -14.75
C ARG A 179 -12.36 -2.05 -13.82
N ALA A 180 -11.12 -2.34 -13.44
CA ALA A 180 -10.28 -1.40 -12.72
C ALA A 180 -8.85 -1.39 -13.26
N LEU A 181 -8.21 -0.24 -13.10
CA LEU A 181 -6.79 -0.05 -13.29
C LEU A 181 -6.26 0.88 -12.19
N TYR A 182 -4.97 0.78 -11.90
CA TYR A 182 -4.26 1.79 -11.11
C TYR A 182 -3.08 2.37 -11.91
N ARG A 183 -2.68 3.59 -11.56
CA ARG A 183 -1.52 4.29 -12.12
C ARG A 183 -0.84 5.11 -11.03
N LEU A 184 0.40 5.48 -11.31
CA LEU A 184 1.20 6.38 -10.47
C LEU A 184 1.22 7.79 -11.07
N GLY A 185 1.74 8.73 -10.29
CA GLY A 185 2.09 10.07 -10.76
C GLY A 185 0.90 11.00 -10.90
N GLY A 186 -0.26 10.69 -10.31
CA GLY A 186 -1.43 11.56 -10.39
C GLY A 186 -1.13 13.01 -9.97
N ASP A 187 -1.88 13.94 -10.54
CA ASP A 187 -1.81 15.36 -10.23
C ASP A 187 -3.23 15.97 -10.19
N ILE A 188 -3.33 17.21 -9.75
CA ILE A 188 -4.62 17.91 -9.62
C ILE A 188 -5.32 18.10 -10.96
N GLU A 189 -4.58 18.29 -12.05
CA GLU A 189 -5.17 18.50 -13.37
C GLU A 189 -5.74 17.20 -13.95
N LEU A 190 -5.07 16.07 -13.76
CA LEU A 190 -5.61 14.74 -14.05
C LEU A 190 -6.84 14.45 -13.17
N ALA A 191 -6.77 14.73 -11.87
CA ALA A 191 -7.88 14.53 -10.95
C ALA A 191 -9.13 15.30 -11.44
N LYS A 192 -8.98 16.57 -11.84
CA LYS A 192 -10.08 17.37 -12.40
C LYS A 192 -10.63 16.79 -13.70
N ARG A 193 -9.77 16.34 -14.62
CA ARG A 193 -10.19 15.72 -15.89
C ARG A 193 -10.99 14.44 -15.65
N LEU A 194 -10.52 13.56 -14.76
CA LEU A 194 -11.22 12.33 -14.37
C LEU A 194 -12.60 12.65 -13.78
N LEU A 195 -12.65 13.56 -12.80
CA LEU A 195 -13.88 13.94 -12.11
C LEU A 195 -14.89 14.61 -13.05
N ALA A 196 -14.44 15.53 -13.91
CA ALA A 196 -15.29 16.19 -14.90
C ALA A 196 -15.87 15.22 -15.93
N ALA A 197 -15.14 14.15 -16.26
CA ALA A 197 -15.61 13.06 -17.09
C ALA A 197 -16.43 12.01 -16.31
N GLY A 198 -16.73 12.23 -15.02
CA GLY A 198 -17.53 11.30 -14.22
C GLY A 198 -16.82 10.00 -13.86
N PHE A 199 -15.49 10.02 -13.76
CA PHE A 199 -14.66 8.94 -13.23
C PHE A 199 -14.10 9.35 -11.85
N PRO A 200 -14.83 9.09 -10.75
CA PRO A 200 -14.24 9.22 -9.42
C PRO A 200 -13.15 8.16 -9.25
N PHE A 201 -12.19 8.42 -8.37
CA PHE A 201 -11.03 7.55 -8.20
C PHE A 201 -10.70 7.38 -6.72
N ILE A 202 -10.03 6.28 -6.40
CA ILE A 202 -9.50 6.02 -5.06
C ILE A 202 -8.05 6.45 -5.07
N ALA A 203 -7.64 7.29 -4.12
CA ALA A 203 -6.26 7.65 -3.88
C ALA A 203 -5.73 6.89 -2.67
N GLU A 204 -4.54 6.30 -2.78
CA GLU A 204 -3.78 5.82 -1.62
C GLU A 204 -2.84 6.94 -1.16
N LYS A 205 -2.85 7.26 0.13
CA LYS A 205 -2.10 8.41 0.66
C LYS A 205 -1.71 8.21 2.12
N GLY A 206 -0.71 8.94 2.56
CA GLY A 206 -0.40 9.10 3.97
C GLY A 206 -1.44 9.94 4.71
N TYR A 207 -1.65 9.59 5.97
CA TYR A 207 -2.57 10.25 6.89
C TYR A 207 -1.95 10.25 8.29
N TYR A 208 -2.06 11.37 9.01
CA TYR A 208 -1.63 11.46 10.41
C TYR A 208 -2.85 11.35 11.31
N GLU A 209 -2.85 10.36 12.18
CA GLU A 209 -3.98 10.13 13.10
C GLU A 209 -3.47 9.75 14.48
N LYS A 210 -4.29 10.07 15.50
CA LYS A 210 -4.14 9.53 16.85
C LYS A 210 -4.55 8.06 16.85
N ASP A 211 -3.62 7.21 17.22
CA ASP A 211 -3.92 5.82 17.49
C ASP A 211 -4.81 5.66 18.75
N TYR A 212 -5.20 4.42 19.06
CA TYR A 212 -6.03 4.11 20.23
C TYR A 212 -5.36 4.42 21.58
N THR A 213 -4.06 4.72 21.59
CA THR A 213 -3.31 5.18 22.78
C THR A 213 -3.20 6.70 22.85
N GLY A 214 -3.71 7.41 21.83
CA GLY A 214 -3.69 8.87 21.73
C GLY A 214 -2.42 9.43 21.08
N LYS A 215 -1.50 8.58 20.60
CA LYS A 215 -0.28 8.99 19.92
C LYS A 215 -0.55 9.27 18.45
N VAL A 216 -0.08 10.41 17.95
CA VAL A 216 -0.17 10.74 16.51
C VAL A 216 0.95 10.03 15.77
N ALA A 217 0.59 9.26 14.74
CA ALA A 217 1.56 8.60 13.87
C ALA A 217 1.12 8.64 12.42
N TRP A 218 2.10 8.53 11.52
CA TRP A 218 1.84 8.37 10.09
C TRP A 218 1.33 6.95 9.78
N LEU A 219 0.31 6.85 8.93
CA LEU A 219 -0.26 5.61 8.41
C LEU A 219 -0.71 5.77 6.95
N GLY A 220 -0.81 4.66 6.23
CA GLY A 220 -1.41 4.59 4.91
C GLY A 220 -2.94 4.57 4.99
N HIS A 221 -3.59 5.29 4.10
CA HIS A 221 -5.05 5.40 4.02
C HIS A 221 -5.50 5.48 2.57
N TYR A 222 -6.72 4.99 2.31
CA TYR A 222 -7.39 5.17 1.02
C TYR A 222 -8.49 6.23 1.17
N GLN A 223 -8.64 7.10 0.18
CA GLN A 223 -9.74 8.06 0.11
C GLN A 223 -10.38 8.04 -1.28
N PHE A 224 -11.71 7.98 -1.33
CA PHE A 224 -12.48 8.02 -2.56
C PHE A 224 -12.75 9.47 -2.95
N VAL A 225 -12.12 9.94 -4.01
CA VAL A 225 -12.20 11.31 -4.51
C VAL A 225 -13.38 11.44 -5.46
N THR A 226 -14.31 12.35 -5.14
CA THR A 226 -15.60 12.46 -5.82
C THR A 226 -15.89 13.85 -6.35
N GLY A 227 -15.00 14.82 -6.16
CA GLY A 227 -15.21 16.16 -6.66
C GLY A 227 -14.04 17.11 -6.44
N TYR A 228 -14.19 18.33 -6.98
CA TYR A 228 -13.26 19.43 -6.80
C TYR A 228 -13.99 20.78 -6.87
N ASP A 229 -13.35 21.80 -6.34
CA ASP A 229 -13.84 23.18 -6.34
C ASP A 229 -12.67 24.15 -6.55
N ASP A 230 -12.51 24.67 -7.76
CA ASP A 230 -11.40 25.57 -8.10
C ASP A 230 -11.50 26.93 -7.41
N ALA A 231 -12.70 27.39 -7.08
CA ALA A 231 -12.88 28.63 -6.35
C ALA A 231 -12.32 28.53 -4.92
N ARG A 232 -12.28 27.31 -4.36
CA ARG A 232 -11.70 27.01 -3.05
C ARG A 232 -10.30 26.41 -3.12
N GLY A 233 -9.90 25.86 -4.26
CA GLY A 233 -8.63 25.14 -4.42
C GLY A 233 -8.63 23.80 -3.68
N GLU A 234 -9.75 23.06 -3.73
CA GLU A 234 -9.97 21.86 -2.91
C GLU A 234 -10.45 20.65 -3.71
N LEU A 235 -10.06 19.46 -3.27
CA LEU A 235 -10.70 18.18 -3.62
C LEU A 235 -11.77 17.82 -2.58
N ILE A 236 -12.81 17.12 -3.03
CA ILE A 236 -13.86 16.54 -2.21
C ILE A 236 -13.62 15.04 -2.13
N VAL A 237 -13.46 14.52 -0.92
CA VAL A 237 -13.17 13.10 -0.66
C VAL A 237 -14.20 12.50 0.29
N GLN A 238 -14.39 11.19 0.17
CA GLN A 238 -15.16 10.38 1.12
C GLN A 238 -14.16 9.68 2.03
N ASP A 239 -14.03 10.17 3.26
CA ASP A 239 -13.14 9.58 4.24
C ASP A 239 -13.89 8.50 5.03
N THR A 240 -13.31 7.30 5.07
CA THR A 240 -13.98 6.14 5.68
C THR A 240 -13.76 6.09 7.18
N TRP A 241 -12.89 6.91 7.76
CA TRP A 241 -12.46 6.83 9.15
C TRP A 241 -13.04 7.95 10.01
N ASN A 242 -12.44 9.15 9.95
CA ASN A 242 -12.66 10.21 10.91
C ASN A 242 -13.30 11.45 10.30
N ASP A 243 -12.91 11.82 9.08
CA ASP A 243 -13.37 13.07 8.47
C ASP A 243 -14.79 12.93 7.87
N GLY A 244 -15.17 11.71 7.51
CA GLY A 244 -16.52 11.40 7.03
C GLY A 244 -16.78 11.78 5.57
N PRO A 245 -18.06 11.84 5.17
CA PRO A 245 -18.43 12.11 3.78
C PRO A 245 -18.17 13.56 3.37
N ASN A 246 -17.80 13.76 2.10
CA ASN A 246 -17.58 15.07 1.48
C ASN A 246 -16.58 15.96 2.21
N PHE A 247 -15.54 15.36 2.80
CA PHE A 247 -14.44 16.09 3.39
C PHE A 247 -13.66 16.86 2.32
N ARG A 248 -13.18 18.06 2.67
CA ARG A 248 -12.53 18.98 1.74
C ARG A 248 -11.05 19.10 2.08
N ILE A 249 -10.20 18.86 1.09
CA ILE A 249 -8.75 18.90 1.23
C ILE A 249 -8.19 19.91 0.24
N PRO A 250 -7.46 20.95 0.68
CA PRO A 250 -6.75 21.86 -0.21
C PRO A 250 -5.78 21.11 -1.13
N TYR A 251 -5.65 21.57 -2.37
CA TYR A 251 -4.80 20.94 -3.39
C TYR A 251 -3.36 20.74 -2.95
N ASP A 252 -2.75 21.75 -2.32
CA ASP A 252 -1.38 21.69 -1.80
C ASP A 252 -1.23 20.64 -0.69
N LYS A 253 -2.23 20.48 0.17
CA LYS A 253 -2.25 19.48 1.25
C LYS A 253 -2.47 18.08 0.72
N PHE A 254 -3.27 17.92 -0.33
CA PHE A 254 -3.46 16.63 -0.96
C PHE A 254 -2.16 16.16 -1.65
N MET A 255 -1.49 17.07 -2.37
CA MET A 255 -0.25 16.78 -3.11
C MET A 255 1.03 16.71 -2.25
N ALA A 256 0.95 16.96 -0.94
CA ALA A 256 2.12 17.04 -0.07
C ALA A 256 2.91 15.72 -0.01
N PRO A 257 4.24 15.76 0.24
CA PRO A 257 5.07 14.56 0.24
C PRO A 257 4.61 13.47 1.22
N HIS A 258 4.25 13.85 2.45
CA HIS A 258 3.68 12.93 3.43
C HIS A 258 2.25 12.45 3.15
N ALA A 259 1.57 13.02 2.16
CA ALA A 259 0.20 12.72 1.79
C ALA A 259 0.14 11.83 0.54
N TRP A 260 -0.14 12.36 -0.64
CA TRP A 260 -0.32 11.50 -1.82
C TRP A 260 1.00 10.99 -2.41
N LEU A 261 2.08 11.79 -2.35
CA LEU A 261 3.39 11.40 -2.90
C LEU A 261 4.01 10.23 -2.15
N SER A 262 3.69 10.05 -0.86
CA SER A 262 4.22 8.92 -0.08
C SER A 262 3.81 7.57 -0.67
N PHE A 263 2.85 7.56 -1.58
CA PHE A 263 2.40 6.43 -2.40
C PHE A 263 2.49 6.74 -3.90
N ASP A 264 3.47 7.54 -4.31
CA ASP A 264 3.75 7.89 -5.71
C ASP A 264 2.57 8.54 -6.44
N ASN A 265 1.71 9.25 -5.71
CA ASN A 265 0.44 9.77 -6.20
C ASN A 265 -0.42 8.69 -6.87
N LEU A 266 -0.47 7.49 -6.27
CA LEU A 266 -1.24 6.35 -6.78
C LEU A 266 -2.74 6.64 -6.79
N PHE A 267 -3.38 6.29 -7.90
CA PHE A 267 -4.83 6.31 -8.02
C PHE A 267 -5.36 5.06 -8.69
N ILE A 268 -6.56 4.65 -8.28
CA ILE A 268 -7.32 3.53 -8.81
C ILE A 268 -8.61 4.06 -9.42
N VAL A 269 -8.91 3.69 -10.66
CA VAL A 269 -10.19 4.02 -11.31
C VAL A 269 -10.96 2.72 -11.54
N VAL A 270 -12.20 2.68 -11.07
CA VAL A 270 -13.16 1.63 -11.37
C VAL A 270 -14.13 2.16 -12.42
N TYR A 271 -14.41 1.40 -13.46
CA TYR A 271 -15.20 1.85 -14.61
C TYR A 271 -16.03 0.71 -15.22
N GLN A 272 -17.09 1.10 -15.93
CA GLN A 272 -17.85 0.19 -16.79
C GLN A 272 -17.02 -0.16 -18.03
N PRO A 273 -16.93 -1.43 -18.46
CA PRO A 273 -16.17 -1.84 -19.64
C PRO A 273 -16.49 -1.01 -20.89
N GLU A 274 -17.74 -0.61 -21.08
CA GLU A 274 -18.22 0.17 -22.23
C GLU A 274 -17.63 1.59 -22.28
N ARG A 275 -17.16 2.11 -21.15
CA ARG A 275 -16.53 3.44 -21.03
C ARG A 275 -15.01 3.40 -21.08
N GLU A 276 -14.40 2.25 -21.36
CA GLU A 276 -12.94 2.10 -21.38
C GLU A 276 -12.26 3.07 -22.35
N SER A 277 -12.78 3.19 -23.58
CA SER A 277 -12.20 4.12 -24.57
C SER A 277 -12.27 5.57 -24.14
N GLU A 278 -13.36 5.97 -23.46
CA GLU A 278 -13.52 7.31 -22.89
C GLU A 278 -12.50 7.54 -21.75
N LEU A 279 -12.36 6.58 -20.83
CA LEU A 279 -11.38 6.66 -19.75
C LEU A 279 -9.95 6.79 -20.30
N MET A 280 -9.56 5.99 -21.30
CA MET A 280 -8.22 6.07 -21.89
C MET A 280 -7.96 7.44 -22.54
N GLN A 281 -8.97 8.07 -23.16
CA GLN A 281 -8.85 9.43 -23.68
C GLN A 281 -8.68 10.46 -22.55
N VAL A 282 -9.42 10.31 -21.45
CA VAL A 282 -9.32 11.20 -20.27
C VAL A 282 -7.97 11.04 -19.56
N LEU A 283 -7.46 9.82 -19.43
CA LEU A 283 -6.11 9.55 -18.90
C LEU A 283 -5.04 10.18 -19.81
N GLY A 284 -5.24 10.14 -21.12
CA GLY A 284 -4.26 10.60 -22.09
C GLY A 284 -2.97 9.79 -21.94
N PRO A 285 -1.79 10.42 -21.76
CA PRO A 285 -0.55 9.69 -21.57
C PRO A 285 -0.52 8.72 -20.38
N TYR A 286 -1.30 8.98 -19.32
CA TYR A 286 -1.43 8.08 -18.17
C TYR A 286 -2.06 6.72 -18.53
N ALA A 287 -2.66 6.57 -19.73
CA ALA A 287 -3.09 5.27 -20.23
C ALA A 287 -1.92 4.28 -20.31
N ASP A 288 -0.71 4.76 -20.62
CA ASP A 288 0.53 3.97 -20.56
C ASP A 288 1.10 3.95 -19.13
N PRO A 289 1.17 2.77 -18.47
CA PRO A 289 1.73 2.67 -17.12
C PRO A 289 3.21 3.08 -17.04
N MET A 290 4.00 2.94 -18.10
CA MET A 290 5.41 3.37 -18.10
C MET A 290 5.53 4.88 -18.13
N TRP A 291 4.68 5.55 -18.92
CA TRP A 291 4.61 7.01 -18.92
C TRP A 291 4.16 7.55 -17.55
N ALA A 292 3.17 6.90 -16.92
CA ALA A 292 2.71 7.25 -15.58
C ALA A 292 3.81 7.09 -14.52
N ALA A 293 4.57 5.98 -14.56
CA ALA A 293 5.70 5.76 -13.67
C ALA A 293 6.84 6.77 -13.88
N GLN A 294 7.12 7.16 -15.13
CA GLN A 294 8.10 8.21 -15.42
C GLN A 294 7.65 9.58 -14.91
N THR A 295 6.35 9.86 -14.94
CA THR A 295 5.78 11.11 -14.38
C THR A 295 5.89 11.12 -12.86
N ALA A 296 5.57 10.00 -12.21
CA ALA A 296 5.77 9.83 -10.76
C ALA A 296 7.25 10.05 -10.34
N LEU A 297 8.18 9.51 -11.13
CA LEU A 297 9.61 9.71 -10.92
C LEU A 297 9.99 11.19 -10.99
N THR A 298 9.51 11.93 -11.99
CA THR A 298 9.75 13.37 -12.13
C THR A 298 9.24 14.14 -10.91
N HIS A 299 8.02 13.87 -10.45
CA HIS A 299 7.46 14.52 -9.25
C HIS A 299 8.32 14.25 -8.02
N ALA A 300 8.74 13.00 -7.81
CA ALA A 300 9.61 12.63 -6.69
C ALA A 300 10.95 13.39 -6.73
N GLU A 301 11.57 13.51 -7.91
CA GLU A 301 12.82 14.26 -8.10
C GLU A 301 12.68 15.75 -7.81
N GLU A 302 11.58 16.38 -8.22
CA GLU A 302 11.30 17.79 -7.91
C GLU A 302 11.15 18.03 -6.40
N TYR A 303 10.45 17.13 -5.70
CA TYR A 303 10.31 17.22 -4.24
C TYR A 303 11.63 16.97 -3.51
N ILE A 304 12.50 16.07 -3.98
CA ILE A 304 13.82 15.84 -3.38
C ILE A 304 14.65 17.14 -3.32
N LEU A 305 14.55 17.99 -4.36
CA LEU A 305 15.28 19.26 -4.46
C LEU A 305 14.75 20.35 -3.52
N THR A 306 13.48 20.27 -3.12
CA THR A 306 12.77 21.36 -2.43
C THR A 306 12.38 21.02 -0.99
N THR A 307 12.59 19.77 -0.57
CA THR A 307 12.18 19.28 0.75
C THR A 307 13.38 18.80 1.57
N SER A 308 13.17 18.62 2.88
CA SER A 308 14.16 18.09 3.82
C SER A 308 13.47 17.23 4.89
N GLY A 309 14.24 16.48 5.67
CA GLY A 309 13.70 15.66 6.76
C GLY A 309 12.67 14.64 6.25
N ILE A 310 11.55 14.50 6.98
CA ILE A 310 10.53 13.48 6.69
C ILE A 310 9.88 13.66 5.31
N GLU A 311 9.69 14.89 4.83
CA GLU A 311 9.13 15.14 3.50
C GLU A 311 10.10 14.64 2.40
N GLN A 312 11.40 14.84 2.61
CA GLN A 312 12.43 14.35 1.69
C GLN A 312 12.56 12.82 1.75
N PHE A 313 12.32 12.21 2.92
CA PHE A 313 12.22 10.76 3.05
C PHE A 313 11.13 10.21 2.10
N PHE A 314 9.92 10.77 2.14
CA PHE A 314 8.84 10.32 1.26
C PHE A 314 9.16 10.54 -0.22
N ALA A 315 9.80 11.65 -0.57
CA ALA A 315 10.23 11.90 -1.94
C ALA A 315 11.28 10.89 -2.44
N TRP A 316 12.28 10.53 -1.62
CA TRP A 316 13.23 9.47 -1.97
C TRP A 316 12.58 8.08 -2.06
N PHE A 317 11.63 7.80 -1.17
CA PHE A 317 10.90 6.54 -1.19
C PHE A 317 10.07 6.43 -2.48
N ALA A 318 9.35 7.49 -2.86
CA ALA A 318 8.59 7.57 -4.11
C ALA A 318 9.51 7.40 -5.33
N LYS A 319 10.68 8.04 -5.34
CA LYS A 319 11.68 7.81 -6.41
C LYS A 319 12.05 6.33 -6.53
N GLY A 320 12.24 5.63 -5.41
CA GLY A 320 12.50 4.19 -5.40
C GLY A 320 11.33 3.37 -5.97
N THR A 321 10.10 3.68 -5.57
CA THR A 321 8.88 2.99 -6.06
C THR A 321 8.68 3.22 -7.56
N SER A 322 8.86 4.44 -8.03
CA SER A 322 8.79 4.79 -9.44
C SER A 322 9.84 4.04 -10.28
N HIS A 323 11.09 3.93 -9.80
CA HIS A 323 12.13 3.12 -10.46
C HIS A 323 11.77 1.62 -10.48
N VAL A 324 11.15 1.08 -9.43
CA VAL A 324 10.65 -0.30 -9.44
C VAL A 324 9.59 -0.50 -10.52
N ALA A 325 8.64 0.44 -10.66
CA ALA A 325 7.63 0.39 -11.70
C ALA A 325 8.23 0.45 -13.12
N LEU A 326 9.36 1.16 -13.28
CA LEU A 326 10.16 1.21 -14.52
C LEU A 326 11.13 0.03 -14.69
N GLN A 327 11.14 -0.93 -13.76
CA GLN A 327 12.06 -2.08 -13.70
C GLN A 327 13.55 -1.70 -13.61
N GLN A 328 13.85 -0.50 -13.12
CA GLN A 328 15.19 0.04 -12.90
C GLN A 328 15.67 -0.30 -11.48
N TYR A 329 15.83 -1.58 -11.19
CA TYR A 329 16.00 -2.06 -9.80
C TYR A 329 17.28 -1.58 -9.09
N ALA A 330 18.37 -1.33 -9.82
CA ALA A 330 19.60 -0.79 -9.25
C ALA A 330 19.44 0.68 -8.83
N ASP A 331 18.80 1.49 -9.68
CA ASP A 331 18.48 2.88 -9.37
C ASP A 331 17.46 2.97 -8.23
N ALA A 332 16.46 2.07 -8.23
CA ALA A 332 15.51 1.93 -7.13
C ALA A 332 16.23 1.62 -5.80
N ALA A 333 17.16 0.67 -5.78
CA ALA A 333 17.89 0.31 -4.58
C ALA A 333 18.70 1.49 -4.04
N THR A 334 19.31 2.28 -4.92
CA THR A 334 20.04 3.51 -4.55
C THR A 334 19.10 4.56 -3.95
N ALA A 335 17.93 4.76 -4.56
CA ALA A 335 16.93 5.70 -4.05
C ALA A 335 16.41 5.28 -2.66
N TYR A 336 16.14 3.99 -2.45
CA TYR A 336 15.74 3.47 -1.14
C TYR A 336 16.85 3.55 -0.10
N ASP A 337 18.10 3.28 -0.47
CA ASP A 337 19.23 3.48 0.44
C ASP A 337 19.30 4.93 0.92
N ARG A 338 19.05 5.89 0.01
CA ARG A 338 18.99 7.30 0.37
C ARG A 338 17.77 7.60 1.25
N ALA A 339 16.60 7.03 0.97
CA ALA A 339 15.43 7.16 1.82
C ALA A 339 15.72 6.67 3.24
N PHE A 340 16.27 5.45 3.41
CA PHE A 340 16.61 4.90 4.72
C PHE A 340 17.73 5.67 5.43
N ALA A 341 18.68 6.25 4.69
CA ALA A 341 19.65 7.17 5.28
C ALA A 341 18.97 8.41 5.87
N VAL A 342 18.05 9.05 5.13
CA VAL A 342 17.26 10.17 5.66
C VAL A 342 16.44 9.72 6.86
N TYR A 343 15.77 8.57 6.79
CA TYR A 343 14.98 8.01 7.89
C TYR A 343 15.80 7.83 9.18
N ASN A 344 17.02 7.31 9.07
CA ASN A 344 17.90 7.07 10.21
C ASN A 344 18.37 8.38 10.86
N ASP A 345 18.45 9.46 10.08
CA ASP A 345 18.77 10.82 10.55
C ASP A 345 17.55 11.55 11.17
N LEU A 346 16.31 11.05 10.95
CA LEU A 346 15.12 11.60 11.61
C LEU A 346 15.18 11.33 13.12
N GLY A 347 14.55 12.20 13.90
CA GLY A 347 14.39 11.95 15.34
C GLY A 347 13.50 10.75 15.60
N LYS A 348 13.44 10.33 16.86
CA LYS A 348 12.96 9.00 17.25
C LYS A 348 11.47 8.92 17.59
N ASP A 349 10.71 10.01 17.43
CA ASP A 349 9.29 10.01 17.77
C ASP A 349 8.41 9.60 16.57
N GLU A 350 7.22 9.06 16.87
CA GLU A 350 6.30 8.45 15.89
C GLU A 350 5.73 9.44 14.85
N VAL A 351 5.85 10.74 15.11
CA VAL A 351 5.49 11.79 14.14
C VAL A 351 6.62 12.00 13.13
N GLN A 352 7.87 11.78 13.53
CA GLN A 352 9.03 11.96 12.66
C GLN A 352 9.39 10.72 11.87
N ARG A 353 9.08 9.51 12.37
CA ARG A 353 9.45 8.24 11.70
C ARG A 353 8.23 7.46 11.21
N PRO A 354 8.01 7.39 9.89
CA PRO A 354 6.93 6.58 9.31
C PRO A 354 7.31 5.09 9.30
N TYR A 355 7.39 4.44 10.46
CA TYR A 355 7.86 3.05 10.59
C TYR A 355 6.96 2.00 9.90
N ARG A 356 5.74 2.39 9.52
CA ARG A 356 4.75 1.53 8.84
C ARG A 356 4.91 1.49 7.33
N MET A 357 5.89 2.18 6.73
CA MET A 357 6.06 2.19 5.26
C MET A 357 6.07 0.80 4.64
N MET A 358 6.79 -0.15 5.25
CA MET A 358 6.88 -1.54 4.77
C MET A 358 5.62 -2.37 5.02
N TRP A 359 4.62 -1.84 5.71
CA TRP A 359 3.30 -2.48 5.84
C TRP A 359 2.45 -2.25 4.60
N TYR A 360 2.71 -1.15 3.88
CA TYR A 360 1.89 -0.72 2.75
C TYR A 360 2.59 -0.87 1.40
N GLN A 361 3.93 -0.89 1.39
CA GLN A 361 4.72 -0.87 0.16
C GLN A 361 5.81 -1.93 0.16
N THR A 362 5.89 -2.68 -0.93
CA THR A 362 6.88 -3.76 -1.11
C THR A 362 8.06 -3.37 -2.00
N GLY A 363 8.06 -2.14 -2.53
CA GLY A 363 9.06 -1.68 -3.51
C GLY A 363 10.52 -1.91 -3.11
N PRO A 364 10.94 -1.65 -1.85
CA PRO A 364 12.30 -1.97 -1.41
C PRO A 364 12.69 -3.44 -1.57
N TYR A 365 11.76 -4.39 -1.36
CA TYR A 365 12.05 -5.80 -1.55
C TYR A 365 12.32 -6.16 -3.01
N TRP A 366 11.55 -5.60 -3.95
CA TRP A 366 11.82 -5.75 -5.38
C TRP A 366 13.19 -5.18 -5.74
N ALA A 367 13.46 -3.94 -5.34
CA ALA A 367 14.71 -3.25 -5.65
C ALA A 367 15.94 -4.04 -5.16
N TYR A 368 15.96 -4.45 -3.89
CA TYR A 368 17.07 -5.20 -3.33
C TYR A 368 17.16 -6.63 -3.89
N PHE A 369 16.03 -7.32 -4.10
CA PHE A 369 16.06 -8.68 -4.64
C PHE A 369 16.61 -8.71 -6.07
N TYR A 370 16.08 -7.88 -6.97
CA TYR A 370 16.46 -7.89 -8.38
C TYR A 370 17.81 -7.20 -8.65
N SER A 371 18.37 -6.48 -7.68
CA SER A 371 19.77 -6.03 -7.69
C SER A 371 20.75 -7.03 -7.05
N GLY A 372 20.28 -8.21 -6.62
CA GLY A 372 21.11 -9.26 -6.01
C GLY A 372 21.46 -9.05 -4.54
N ARG A 373 20.87 -8.05 -3.88
CA ARG A 373 21.08 -7.70 -2.47
C ARG A 373 20.18 -8.51 -1.55
N TYR A 374 20.26 -9.84 -1.63
CA TYR A 374 19.37 -10.75 -0.89
C TYR A 374 19.47 -10.62 0.64
N LEU A 375 20.66 -10.32 1.17
CA LEU A 375 20.83 -10.09 2.61
C LEU A 375 20.10 -8.83 3.09
N ASP A 376 20.01 -7.80 2.25
CA ASP A 376 19.26 -6.59 2.57
C ASP A 376 17.75 -6.87 2.56
N VAL A 377 17.26 -7.72 1.64
CA VAL A 377 15.86 -8.18 1.67
C VAL A 377 15.55 -8.91 2.98
N ILE A 378 16.42 -9.83 3.40
CA ILE A 378 16.24 -10.59 4.64
C ILE A 378 16.26 -9.65 5.85
N SER A 379 17.25 -8.77 5.93
CA SER A 379 17.41 -7.81 7.02
C SER A 379 16.23 -6.85 7.12
N LEU A 380 15.77 -6.28 6.00
CA LEU A 380 14.61 -5.39 5.97
C LEU A 380 13.32 -6.11 6.39
N ALA A 381 13.13 -7.35 5.93
CA ALA A 381 11.98 -8.15 6.33
C ALA A 381 12.03 -8.52 7.81
N ASP A 382 13.20 -8.83 8.36
CA ASP A 382 13.37 -9.11 9.79
C ASP A 382 13.08 -7.87 10.63
N VAL A 383 13.57 -6.69 10.24
CA VAL A 383 13.23 -5.42 10.90
C VAL A 383 11.73 -5.19 10.88
N THR A 384 11.10 -5.38 9.71
CA THR A 384 9.66 -5.19 9.53
C THR A 384 8.85 -6.15 10.42
N LEU A 385 9.19 -7.44 10.42
CA LEU A 385 8.42 -8.49 11.08
C LEU A 385 8.68 -8.59 12.60
N THR A 386 9.80 -8.04 13.08
CA THR A 386 10.19 -8.17 14.50
C THR A 386 10.17 -6.86 15.27
N GLU A 387 10.45 -5.73 14.61
CA GLU A 387 10.62 -4.43 15.26
C GLU A 387 9.45 -3.48 15.00
N THR A 388 8.97 -3.38 13.76
CA THR A 388 7.94 -2.39 13.43
C THR A 388 6.54 -2.89 13.73
N ILE A 389 6.32 -4.21 13.71
CA ILE A 389 5.02 -4.85 13.99
C ILE A 389 5.05 -5.77 15.22
N ALA A 390 3.97 -5.78 16.00
CA ALA A 390 3.87 -6.61 17.19
C ALA A 390 3.80 -8.11 16.87
N LYS A 391 3.06 -8.46 15.80
CA LYS A 391 2.90 -9.82 15.29
C LYS A 391 3.31 -9.86 13.83
N PRO A 392 4.12 -10.83 13.39
CA PRO A 392 4.58 -10.92 12.01
C PRO A 392 3.44 -11.39 11.11
N THR A 393 2.58 -10.47 10.67
CA THR A 393 1.37 -10.77 9.89
C THR A 393 1.34 -10.06 8.54
N ILE A 394 2.52 -9.66 8.03
CA ILE A 394 2.68 -9.05 6.71
C ILE A 394 3.22 -10.13 5.78
N GLU A 395 2.31 -10.84 5.11
CA GLU A 395 2.62 -11.97 4.23
C GLU A 395 3.59 -11.61 3.11
N GLU A 396 3.55 -10.39 2.59
CA GLU A 396 4.47 -9.94 1.55
C GLU A 396 5.90 -9.89 2.06
N SER A 397 6.11 -9.34 3.25
CA SER A 397 7.43 -9.29 3.88
C SER A 397 7.96 -10.70 4.16
N ILE A 398 7.09 -11.62 4.60
CA ILE A 398 7.44 -13.02 4.83
C ILE A 398 7.83 -13.69 3.50
N TYR A 399 7.03 -13.50 2.46
CA TYR A 399 7.31 -14.07 1.13
C TYR A 399 8.61 -13.55 0.53
N TRP A 400 8.87 -12.25 0.59
CA TRP A 400 10.11 -11.66 0.09
C TRP A 400 11.34 -12.15 0.86
N ARG A 401 11.22 -12.33 2.19
CA ARG A 401 12.27 -12.99 2.97
C ARG A 401 12.51 -14.42 2.53
N GLY A 402 11.44 -15.18 2.27
CA GLY A 402 11.53 -16.54 1.75
C GLY A 402 12.23 -16.61 0.38
N ARG A 403 11.86 -15.70 -0.53
CA ARG A 403 12.51 -15.54 -1.84
C ARG A 403 14.00 -15.30 -1.69
N ALA A 404 14.40 -14.36 -0.83
CA ALA A 404 15.81 -14.05 -0.60
C ALA A 404 16.58 -15.20 0.09
N LYS A 405 15.97 -15.87 1.07
CA LYS A 405 16.53 -17.07 1.73
C LYS A 405 16.84 -18.17 0.72
N TYR A 406 15.91 -18.42 -0.21
CA TYR A 406 16.14 -19.39 -1.28
C TYR A 406 17.36 -19.01 -2.13
N MET A 407 17.50 -17.73 -2.51
CA MET A 407 18.62 -17.26 -3.34
C MET A 407 19.98 -17.36 -2.65
N ILE A 408 20.03 -17.32 -1.31
CA ILE A 408 21.28 -17.54 -0.54
C ILE A 408 21.50 -19.01 -0.14
N GLY A 409 20.65 -19.93 -0.61
CA GLY A 409 20.77 -21.36 -0.35
C GLY A 409 20.06 -21.88 0.92
N ASP A 410 19.33 -21.02 1.65
CA ASP A 410 18.47 -21.42 2.77
C ASP A 410 17.08 -21.86 2.29
N THR A 411 17.04 -22.98 1.55
CA THR A 411 15.79 -23.58 1.06
C THR A 411 14.83 -23.97 2.20
N PRO A 412 15.28 -24.58 3.32
CA PRO A 412 14.38 -24.89 4.44
C PRO A 412 13.72 -23.64 5.02
N GLY A 413 14.47 -22.55 5.20
CA GLY A 413 13.94 -21.28 5.67
C GLY A 413 12.97 -20.64 4.68
N ALA A 414 13.23 -20.75 3.37
CA ALA A 414 12.33 -20.28 2.32
C ALA A 414 10.96 -21.00 2.36
N ILE A 415 10.97 -22.33 2.44
CA ILE A 415 9.74 -23.15 2.53
C ILE A 415 8.93 -22.78 3.77
N ALA A 416 9.60 -22.55 4.91
CA ALA A 416 8.94 -22.15 6.14
C ALA A 416 8.23 -20.80 5.99
N ASP A 417 8.90 -19.82 5.37
CA ASP A 417 8.32 -18.50 5.10
C ASP A 417 7.14 -18.59 4.10
N TYR A 418 7.25 -19.35 3.00
CA TYR A 418 6.13 -19.48 2.05
C TYR A 418 4.90 -20.14 2.66
N ARG A 419 5.08 -21.15 3.52
CA ARG A 419 3.97 -21.77 4.25
C ARG A 419 3.32 -20.82 5.23
N GLU A 420 4.12 -19.99 5.91
CA GLU A 420 3.58 -18.98 6.80
C GLU A 420 2.81 -17.89 6.03
N ALA A 421 3.31 -17.47 4.86
CA ALA A 421 2.56 -16.57 3.98
C ALA A 421 1.21 -17.18 3.56
N LEU A 422 1.14 -18.46 3.19
CA LEU A 422 -0.12 -19.14 2.88
C LEU A 422 -1.04 -19.35 4.09
N ARG A 423 -0.50 -19.42 5.31
CA ARG A 423 -1.29 -19.47 6.53
C ARG A 423 -2.01 -18.13 6.79
N LEU A 424 -1.42 -17.02 6.36
CA LEU A 424 -1.97 -15.66 6.48
C LEU A 424 -2.85 -15.28 5.29
N HIS A 425 -2.47 -15.70 4.08
CA HIS A 425 -3.19 -15.45 2.84
C HIS A 425 -3.36 -16.77 2.08
N PRO A 426 -4.41 -17.55 2.41
CA PRO A 426 -4.71 -18.78 1.69
C PRO A 426 -4.98 -18.51 0.22
N ASN A 427 -4.50 -19.42 -0.64
CA ASN A 427 -4.61 -19.30 -2.09
C ASN A 427 -3.82 -18.14 -2.73
N TRP A 428 -2.89 -17.52 -1.99
CA TRP A 428 -2.05 -16.49 -2.55
C TRP A 428 -1.11 -17.07 -3.62
N ALA A 429 -1.39 -16.75 -4.87
CA ALA A 429 -0.71 -17.33 -6.04
C ALA A 429 0.82 -17.23 -5.97
N PRO A 430 1.44 -16.10 -5.55
CA PRO A 430 2.91 -16.01 -5.45
C PRO A 430 3.53 -17.06 -4.52
N ALA A 431 2.93 -17.32 -3.36
CA ALA A 431 3.45 -18.28 -2.39
C ALA A 431 3.16 -19.74 -2.79
N ILE A 432 2.00 -20.01 -3.41
CA ILE A 432 1.70 -21.32 -4.02
C ILE A 432 2.74 -21.65 -5.07
N GLN A 433 2.98 -20.73 -6.02
CA GLN A 433 3.92 -20.94 -7.11
C GLN A 433 5.33 -21.18 -6.56
N ALA A 434 5.76 -20.40 -5.57
CA ALA A 434 7.09 -20.55 -4.98
C ALA A 434 7.29 -21.92 -4.29
N LEU A 435 6.26 -22.50 -3.67
CA LEU A 435 6.33 -23.86 -3.12
C LEU A 435 6.36 -24.92 -4.23
N GLN A 436 5.54 -24.74 -5.27
CA GLN A 436 5.49 -25.66 -6.42
C GLN A 436 6.81 -25.69 -7.19
N ASP A 437 7.46 -24.54 -7.39
CA ASP A 437 8.78 -24.42 -8.03
C ASP A 437 9.87 -25.18 -7.25
N LEU A 438 9.69 -25.34 -5.94
CA LEU A 438 10.56 -26.14 -5.06
C LEU A 438 10.14 -27.62 -4.97
N GLY A 439 9.11 -28.04 -5.70
CA GLY A 439 8.55 -29.39 -5.64
C GLY A 439 7.84 -29.69 -4.32
N VAL A 440 7.42 -28.67 -3.57
CA VAL A 440 6.74 -28.79 -2.28
C VAL A 440 5.25 -28.58 -2.47
N GLN A 441 4.44 -29.42 -1.84
CA GLN A 441 2.99 -29.22 -1.82
C GLN A 441 2.64 -28.00 -0.93
N PRO A 442 1.81 -27.07 -1.44
CA PRO A 442 1.37 -25.88 -0.72
C PRO A 442 0.78 -26.15 0.67
#